data_AF-A0A1C5UFE6-F1
#
_entry.id   AF-A0A1C5UFE6-F1
#
_cell.length_a   1.000
_cell.length_b   1.000
_cell.length_c   1.000
_cell.angle_alpha   90.00
_cell.angle_beta   90.00
_cell.angle_gamma   90.00
#
_symmetry.space_group_name_H-M   'P 1'
#
loop_
_entity.id
_entity.type
_entity.pdbx_description
1 polymer ?
#
loop_
_entity_poly.entity_id
_entity_poly.type
_entity_poly.pdbx_seq_one_letter_code
_entity_poly.pdbx_strand_id
1 'polypeptide(L)'
;MKLMKRNLKPVHYCLYKGREPLLDDDGNETGEYQVGYESPVELQCSVSPATGYAQVNMFGNLESYDKVLITDDTNCPIDENTLLFVDKEPEFGNDGNPLCDYRVRRVAKSLNSISYAISKVTVS
;
A
#
# COMPACT_ATOMS: atom_id res chain seq x y z
N MET A 1 14.09 8.12 15.53
CA MET A 1 14.25 6.68 15.81
C MET A 1 14.95 6.10 14.61
N LYS A 2 16.08 5.39 14.78
CA LYS A 2 16.76 4.76 13.65
C LYS A 2 16.33 3.31 13.56
N LEU A 3 15.88 2.87 12.39
CA LEU A 3 15.60 1.46 12.14
C LEU A 3 16.93 0.69 12.05
N MET A 4 16.96 -0.48 12.67
CA MET A 4 18.09 -1.38 12.54
C MET A 4 18.07 -1.99 11.13
N LYS A 5 19.19 -1.90 10.40
CA LYS A 5 19.31 -2.43 9.03
C LYS A 5 18.93 -3.91 8.91
N ARG A 6 19.12 -4.69 9.98
CA ARG A 6 18.73 -6.11 10.06
C ARG A 6 17.22 -6.35 9.96
N ASN A 7 16.41 -5.36 10.32
CA ASN A 7 14.94 -5.45 10.32
C ASN A 7 14.33 -4.86 9.05
N LEU A 8 15.13 -4.20 8.20
CA LEU A 8 14.65 -3.65 6.95
C LEU A 8 14.38 -4.78 5.96
N LYS A 9 13.19 -4.75 5.36
CA LYS A 9 12.83 -5.58 4.21
C LYS A 9 12.53 -4.68 3.02
N PRO A 10 12.90 -5.09 1.80
CA PRO A 10 12.45 -4.40 0.60
C PRO A 10 10.95 -4.62 0.45
N VAL A 11 10.20 -3.54 0.31
CA VAL A 11 8.76 -3.53 0.01
C VAL A 11 8.57 -2.59 -1.17
N HIS A 12 7.76 -2.98 -2.15
CA HIS A 12 7.46 -2.10 -3.28
C HIS A 12 6.13 -1.40 -3.07
N TYR A 13 6.03 -0.14 -3.49
CA TYR A 13 4.79 0.63 -3.45
C TYR A 13 4.54 1.35 -4.77
N CYS A 14 3.27 1.45 -5.15
CA CYS A 14 2.83 2.21 -6.32
C CYS A 14 1.94 3.37 -5.89
N LEU A 15 2.35 4.58 -6.26
CA LEU A 15 1.58 5.80 -5.99
C LEU A 15 0.41 5.92 -6.96
N TYR A 16 -0.71 6.42 -6.45
CA TYR A 16 -1.84 6.79 -7.27
C TYR A 16 -1.50 8.05 -8.07
N LYS A 17 -1.52 7.96 -9.40
CA LYS A 17 -1.19 9.08 -10.29
C LYS A 17 -2.42 9.87 -10.71
N GLY A 18 -3.53 9.18 -10.96
CA GLY A 18 -4.78 9.80 -11.39
C GLY A 18 -5.74 8.82 -12.04
N ARG A 19 -6.85 9.34 -12.53
CA ARG A 19 -7.78 8.63 -13.38
C ARG A 19 -7.63 9.15 -14.81
N GLU A 20 -7.35 8.26 -15.74
CA GLU A 20 -7.27 8.58 -17.16
C GLU A 20 -8.57 8.10 -17.83
N PRO A 21 -9.24 8.95 -18.62
CA PRO A 21 -10.44 8.52 -19.35
C PRO A 21 -10.04 7.47 -20.39
N LEU A 22 -10.75 6.35 -20.40
CA LEU A 22 -10.60 5.35 -21.46
C LEU A 22 -11.22 5.92 -22.75
N LEU A 23 -10.43 5.87 -23.82
CA LEU A 23 -10.88 6.24 -25.16
C LEU A 23 -11.27 4.96 -25.89
N ASP A 24 -12.42 4.98 -26.55
CA ASP A 24 -12.85 3.90 -27.44
C ASP A 24 -11.97 3.85 -28.70
N ASP A 25 -12.11 2.80 -29.51
CA ASP A 25 -11.39 2.63 -30.79
C ASP A 25 -11.62 3.81 -31.76
N ASP A 26 -12.75 4.53 -31.60
CA ASP A 26 -13.12 5.73 -32.36
C ASP A 26 -12.62 7.05 -31.74
N GLY A 27 -11.85 7.01 -30.65
CA GLY A 27 -11.28 8.21 -30.00
C GLY A 27 -12.26 9.02 -29.14
N ASN A 28 -13.44 8.46 -28.85
CA ASN A 28 -14.45 9.08 -27.99
C ASN A 28 -14.28 8.63 -26.53
N GLU A 29 -14.59 9.53 -25.59
CA GLU A 29 -14.60 9.21 -24.15
C GLU A 29 -15.72 8.21 -23.84
N THR A 30 -15.39 6.98 -23.42
CA THR A 30 -16.40 5.94 -23.11
C THR A 30 -17.15 6.21 -21.81
N GLY A 31 -16.73 7.21 -21.04
CA GLY A 31 -17.22 7.49 -19.68
C GLY A 31 -16.65 6.53 -18.62
N GLU A 32 -15.85 5.54 -19.03
CA GLU A 32 -15.08 4.68 -18.14
C GLU A 32 -13.73 5.33 -17.82
N TYR A 33 -13.29 5.19 -16.57
CA TYR A 33 -12.05 5.77 -16.07
C TYR A 33 -11.12 4.65 -15.64
N GLN A 34 -9.93 4.60 -16.21
CA GLN A 34 -8.88 3.71 -15.76
C GLN A 34 -8.06 4.42 -14.67
N VAL A 35 -7.80 3.73 -13.56
CA VAL A 35 -6.92 4.26 -12.53
C VAL A 35 -5.47 4.01 -12.93
N GLY A 36 -4.73 5.08 -13.16
CA GLY A 36 -3.30 5.05 -13.44
C GLY A 36 -2.48 5.03 -12.15
N TYR A 37 -1.57 4.08 -12.04
CA TYR A 37 -0.58 4.01 -10.97
C TYR A 37 0.82 4.30 -11.53
N GLU A 38 1.68 4.89 -10.70
CA GLU A 38 3.08 5.12 -11.05
C GLU A 38 3.89 3.81 -11.00
N SER A 39 5.09 3.83 -11.58
CA SER A 39 6.06 2.74 -11.50
C SER A 39 6.35 2.37 -10.04
N PRO A 40 6.57 1.07 -9.77
CA PRO A 40 6.79 0.59 -8.41
C PRO A 40 8.11 1.13 -7.87
N VAL A 41 8.06 1.75 -6.70
CA VAL A 41 9.24 2.25 -5.99
C VAL A 41 9.59 1.30 -4.86
N GLU A 42 10.86 0.90 -4.76
CA GLU A 42 11.35 0.10 -3.65
C GLU A 42 11.53 0.98 -2.40
N LEU A 43 10.99 0.51 -1.27
CA LEU A 43 11.15 1.09 0.06
C LEU A 43 11.75 0.06 1.02
N GLN A 44 12.84 0.44 1.68
CA GLN A 44 13.36 -0.33 2.80
C GLN A 44 12.65 0.10 4.08
N CYS A 45 11.83 -0.78 4.63
CA CYS A 45 11.08 -0.52 5.86
C CYS A 45 11.04 -1.75 6.76
N SER A 46 10.75 -1.56 8.04
CA SER A 46 10.52 -2.68 8.95
C SER A 46 9.08 -3.14 8.84
N VAL A 47 8.88 -4.41 8.51
CA VAL A 47 7.57 -5.05 8.41
C VAL A 47 7.32 -5.84 9.69
N SER A 48 6.21 -5.56 10.37
CA SER A 48 5.81 -6.37 11.53
C SER A 48 5.48 -7.82 11.10
N PRO A 49 5.58 -8.79 12.01
CA PRO A 49 4.93 -10.09 11.80
C PRO A 49 3.43 -9.90 11.55
N ALA A 50 2.81 -10.86 10.85
CA ALA A 50 1.36 -10.90 10.71
C ALA A 50 0.73 -10.98 12.10
N THR A 51 0.02 -9.94 12.51
CA THR A 51 -0.77 -9.98 13.74
C THR A 51 -2.03 -10.77 13.42
N GLY A 52 -1.99 -12.08 13.70
CA GLY A 52 -3.18 -12.91 13.66
C GLY A 52 -4.28 -12.26 14.50
N TYR A 53 -5.42 -12.02 13.87
CA TYR A 53 -6.70 -11.60 14.43
C TYR A 53 -7.00 -12.30 15.78
N ALA A 54 -6.52 -11.75 16.90
CA ALA A 54 -6.80 -12.32 18.22
C ALA A 54 -6.66 -11.30 19.37
N GLN A 55 -6.85 -10.00 19.11
CA GLN A 55 -7.18 -9.05 20.18
C GLN A 55 -8.46 -8.29 19.85
N VAL A 56 -9.54 -9.05 19.89
CA VAL A 56 -10.94 -8.62 19.99
C VAL A 56 -11.35 -9.28 21.32
N ASN A 57 -11.64 -8.62 22.44
CA ASN A 57 -12.63 -7.57 22.65
C ASN A 57 -12.61 -7.15 24.14
N MET A 58 -12.33 -5.88 24.46
CA MET A 58 -12.90 -5.27 25.67
C MET A 58 -13.29 -3.79 25.50
N PHE A 59 -12.79 -3.06 24.49
CA PHE A 59 -12.99 -1.59 24.42
C PHE A 59 -13.36 -0.97 23.06
N GLY A 60 -13.77 -1.75 22.06
CA GLY A 60 -14.45 -1.23 20.86
C GLY A 60 -13.56 -0.76 19.69
N ASN A 61 -13.99 -1.18 18.49
CA ASN A 61 -13.53 -0.87 17.13
C ASN A 61 -12.00 -0.77 16.89
N LEU A 62 -11.39 -1.93 16.60
CA LEU A 62 -10.11 -1.95 15.89
C LEU A 62 -10.40 -2.14 14.38
N GLU A 63 -10.12 -1.10 13.60
CA GLU A 63 -9.96 -1.25 12.15
C GLU A 63 -8.95 -2.37 11.90
N SER A 64 -9.38 -3.40 11.17
CA SER A 64 -8.65 -4.64 11.10
C SER A 64 -7.47 -4.52 10.13
N TYR A 65 -6.26 -4.43 10.66
CA TYR A 65 -5.01 -4.47 9.91
C TYR A 65 -4.28 -5.79 10.14
N ASP A 66 -3.53 -6.22 9.14
CA ASP A 66 -2.81 -7.49 9.11
C ASP A 66 -1.36 -7.31 9.57
N LYS A 67 -0.73 -6.24 9.10
CA LYS A 67 0.67 -5.89 9.41
C LYS A 67 0.83 -4.38 9.59
N VAL A 68 1.97 -3.99 10.13
CA VAL A 68 2.41 -2.60 10.26
C VAL A 68 3.77 -2.44 9.58
N LEU A 69 3.87 -1.44 8.70
CA LEU A 69 5.13 -1.01 8.11
C LEU A 69 5.65 0.19 8.89
N ILE A 70 6.95 0.23 9.17
CA ILE A 70 7.60 1.36 9.85
C ILE A 70 8.76 1.83 8.99
N THR A 71 8.73 3.10 8.61
CA THR A 71 9.83 3.79 7.91
C THR A 71 10.35 4.93 8.79
N ASP A 72 11.66 5.16 8.79
CA ASP A 72 12.25 6.38 9.38
C ASP A 72 12.23 7.56 8.40
N ASP A 73 11.90 7.31 7.13
CA ASP A 73 11.74 8.36 6.14
C ASP A 73 10.39 9.07 6.34
N THR A 74 10.47 10.28 6.91
CA THR A 74 9.30 11.11 7.23
C THR A 74 8.70 11.82 6.03
N ASN A 75 9.32 11.72 4.86
CA ASN A 75 8.88 12.38 3.63
C ASN A 75 8.33 11.39 2.59
N CYS A 76 8.08 10.14 3.00
CA CYS A 76 7.49 9.11 2.16
C CYS A 76 6.10 9.56 1.64
N PRO A 77 5.88 9.57 0.31
CA PRO A 77 4.61 9.99 -0.30
C PRO A 77 3.49 8.94 -0.18
N ILE A 78 3.61 7.98 0.73
CA ILE A 78 2.67 6.87 0.88
C ILE A 78 1.41 7.36 1.59
N ASP A 79 0.27 7.04 0.99
CA ASP A 79 -1.07 7.44 1.42
C ASP A 79 -2.02 6.23 1.45
N GLU A 80 -3.25 6.40 1.92
CA GLU A 80 -4.33 5.38 1.94
C GLU A 80 -4.69 4.85 0.54
N ASN A 81 -4.38 5.63 -0.50
CA ASN A 81 -4.57 5.26 -1.90
C ASN A 81 -3.36 4.53 -2.52
N THR A 82 -2.26 4.40 -1.77
CA THR A 82 -1.05 3.73 -2.23
C THR A 82 -1.21 2.21 -2.13
N LEU A 83 -0.76 1.52 -3.16
CA LEU A 83 -0.77 0.07 -3.22
C LEU A 83 0.59 -0.50 -2.82
N LEU A 84 0.57 -1.60 -2.08
CA LEU A 84 1.75 -2.19 -1.47
C LEU A 84 1.95 -3.64 -1.90
N PHE A 85 3.21 -3.97 -2.16
CA PHE A 85 3.71 -5.28 -2.53
C PHE A 85 4.74 -5.72 -1.47
N VAL A 86 4.25 -6.43 -0.46
CA VAL A 86 5.04 -6.83 0.71
C VAL A 86 5.57 -8.26 0.57
N ASP A 87 4.71 -9.18 0.13
CA ASP A 87 5.04 -10.62 0.01
C ASP A 87 5.33 -11.05 -1.44
N LYS A 88 5.09 -10.18 -2.42
CA LYS A 88 5.30 -10.46 -3.86
C LYS A 88 5.96 -9.29 -4.58
N GLU A 89 6.46 -9.55 -5.77
CA GLU A 89 7.04 -8.53 -6.65
C GLU A 89 5.93 -7.66 -7.27
N PRO A 90 6.25 -6.42 -7.70
CA PRO A 90 5.27 -5.55 -8.33
C PRO A 90 4.84 -6.11 -9.68
N GLU A 91 3.65 -6.71 -9.71
CA GLU A 91 3.04 -7.27 -10.91
C GLU A 91 1.87 -6.39 -11.38
N PHE A 92 1.82 -6.13 -12.68
CA PHE A 92 0.72 -5.43 -13.33
C PHE A 92 -0.11 -6.46 -14.10
N GLY A 93 -1.41 -6.49 -13.84
CA GLY A 93 -2.33 -7.31 -14.62
C GLY A 93 -2.42 -6.81 -16.06
N ASN A 94 -2.97 -7.65 -16.93
CA ASN A 94 -3.19 -7.34 -18.35
C ASN A 94 -4.00 -6.05 -18.58
N ASP A 95 -4.78 -5.64 -17.60
CA ASP A 95 -5.64 -4.46 -17.60
C ASP A 95 -4.91 -3.16 -17.21
N GLY A 96 -3.59 -3.22 -17.00
CA GLY A 96 -2.79 -2.11 -16.46
C GLY A 96 -2.99 -1.86 -14.96
N ASN A 97 -3.85 -2.67 -14.31
CA ASN A 97 -4.11 -2.59 -12.89
C ASN A 97 -3.02 -3.34 -12.08
N PRO A 98 -2.33 -2.68 -11.14
CA PRO A 98 -1.37 -3.33 -10.26
C PRO A 98 -2.06 -4.40 -9.38
N LEU A 99 -1.57 -5.63 -9.48
CA LEU A 99 -1.99 -6.75 -8.65
C LEU A 99 -1.36 -6.61 -7.28
N CYS A 100 -1.81 -5.67 -6.45
CA CYS A 100 -1.27 -5.47 -5.10
C CYS A 100 -1.60 -6.63 -4.15
N ASP A 101 -0.83 -6.80 -3.06
CA ASP A 101 -1.16 -7.78 -2.00
C ASP A 101 -1.73 -7.11 -0.75
N TYR A 102 -1.32 -5.86 -0.49
CA TYR A 102 -1.77 -5.09 0.66
C TYR A 102 -2.20 -3.68 0.27
N ARG A 103 -3.11 -3.12 1.06
CA ARG A 103 -3.53 -1.73 0.99
C ARG A 103 -3.33 -1.04 2.33
N VAL A 104 -2.96 0.24 2.28
CA VAL A 104 -2.85 1.10 3.48
C VAL A 104 -4.25 1.38 4.02
N ARG A 105 -4.47 1.09 5.31
CA ARG A 105 -5.67 1.47 6.06
C ARG A 105 -5.48 2.76 6.83
N ARG A 106 -4.31 2.92 7.44
CA ARG A 106 -4.06 4.06 8.31
C ARG A 106 -2.61 4.49 8.26
N VAL A 107 -2.41 5.79 8.28
CA VAL A 107 -1.09 6.42 8.35
C VAL A 107 -0.94 7.09 9.70
N ALA A 108 0.08 6.70 10.45
CA ALA A 108 0.43 7.31 11.74
C ALA A 108 1.82 7.96 11.62
N LYS A 109 1.83 9.27 11.43
CA LYS A 109 3.06 10.07 11.32
C LYS A 109 3.54 10.44 12.73
N SER A 110 4.78 10.07 13.05
CA SER A 110 5.47 10.50 14.27
C SER A 110 6.62 11.44 13.91
N LEU A 111 7.20 12.10 14.92
CA LEU A 111 8.28 13.08 14.72
C LEU A 111 9.50 12.51 13.95
N ASN A 112 9.78 11.22 14.09
CA ASN A 112 10.98 10.59 13.53
C ASN A 112 10.72 9.28 12.76
N SER A 113 9.47 8.95 12.47
CA SER A 113 9.08 7.72 11.78
C SER A 113 7.63 7.79 11.34
N ILE A 114 7.28 7.06 10.28
CA ILE A 114 5.89 6.86 9.87
C ILE A 114 5.56 5.39 9.99
N SER A 115 4.41 5.12 10.62
CA SER A 115 3.85 3.77 10.74
C SER A 115 2.61 3.65 9.86
N TYR A 116 2.58 2.66 8.98
CA TYR A 116 1.45 2.36 8.12
C TYR A 116 0.78 1.07 8.57
N ALA A 117 -0.50 1.13 8.90
CA ALA A 117 -1.32 -0.05 9.11
C ALA A 117 -1.81 -0.55 7.75
N ILE A 118 -1.57 -1.83 7.44
CA ILE A 118 -1.86 -2.40 6.12
C ILE A 118 -2.74 -3.64 6.27
N SER A 119 -3.69 -3.81 5.35
CA SER A 119 -4.57 -4.99 5.29
C SER A 119 -4.35 -5.73 3.98
N LYS A 120 -4.40 -7.06 4.06
CA LYS A 120 -4.32 -7.90 2.86
C LYS A 120 -5.54 -7.67 1.97
N VAL A 121 -5.31 -7.50 0.67
CA VAL A 121 -6.38 -7.37 -0.32
C VAL A 121 -6.63 -8.75 -0.91
N THR A 122 -7.84 -9.26 -0.73
CA THR A 122 -8.29 -10.46 -1.44
C THR A 122 -8.91 -10.02 -2.76
N VAL A 123 -8.15 -10.12 -3.85
CA VAL A 123 -8.73 -10.08 -5.20
C VAL A 123 -9.50 -11.38 -5.39
N SER A 124 -10.83 -11.29 -5.46
CA SER A 124 -11.75 -12.40 -5.77
C SER A 124 -12.09 -12.40 -7.26
#